data_AF-A0AB73T584-F1
#
_entry.id   AF-A0AB73T584-F1
#
_cell.length_a   1.000
_cell.length_b   1.000
_cell.length_c   1.000
_cell.angle_alpha   90.00
_cell.angle_beta   90.00
_cell.angle_gamma   90.00
#
_symmetry.space_group_name_H-M   'P 1'
#
loop_
_entity.id
_entity.type
_entity.pdbx_description
1 polymer ?
#
loop_
_entity_poly.entity_id
_entity_poly.type
_entity_poly.pdbx_seq_one_letter_code
_entity_poly.pdbx_strand_id
1 'polypeptide(L)'
;MMQNECAKQLGITVSDEEMNKIVEKYISDVSQADYFMQNYNKIYMDAGISLQESAEKNKEIMRADLVRSRLQQYIRKEFADGNDRVGDHVYENTKDYFRAYLEEIAYPQIEESVLKEFEDQLDSAEKLYYEKYAESPES
;
A
#
# COMPACT_ATOMS: atom_id res chain seq x y z
N MET A 1 4.57 -1.20 4.86
CA MET A 1 4.69 0.19 4.37
C MET A 1 5.42 0.23 3.04
N MET A 2 6.69 -0.20 2.96
CA MET A 2 7.49 -0.09 1.72
C MET A 2 6.87 -0.76 0.48
N GLN A 3 6.22 -1.92 0.63
CA GLN A 3 5.51 -2.56 -0.50
C GLN A 3 4.35 -1.72 -1.07
N ASN A 4 3.67 -0.92 -0.24
CA ASN A 4 2.60 -0.05 -0.72
C ASN A 4 3.17 1.15 -1.49
N GLU A 5 4.31 1.70 -1.05
CA GLU A 5 5.01 2.76 -1.79
C GLU A 5 5.57 2.24 -3.11
N CYS A 6 6.14 1.03 -3.12
CA CYS A 6 6.55 0.35 -4.35
C CYS A 6 5.36 0.19 -5.32
N ALA A 7 4.21 -0.28 -4.82
CA ALA A 7 3.02 -0.41 -5.63
C ALA A 7 2.55 0.94 -6.21
N LYS A 8 2.60 2.04 -5.44
CA LYS A 8 2.29 3.39 -5.93
C LYS A 8 3.22 3.84 -7.05
N GLN A 9 4.53 3.63 -6.91
CA GLN A 9 5.52 3.98 -7.95
C GLN A 9 5.24 3.23 -9.26
N LEU A 10 4.75 1.99 -9.17
CA LEU A 10 4.32 1.17 -10.31
C LEU A 10 2.91 1.50 -10.81
N GLY A 11 2.25 2.53 -10.26
CA GLY A 11 0.87 2.90 -10.61
C GLY A 11 -0.20 1.90 -10.13
N ILE A 12 0.16 0.94 -9.30
CA ILE A 12 -0.75 -0.05 -8.72
C ILE A 12 -1.51 0.60 -7.57
N THR A 13 -2.70 1.08 -7.89
CA THR A 13 -3.60 1.74 -6.95
C THR A 13 -4.98 1.09 -6.95
N VAL A 14 -5.81 1.48 -5.99
CA VAL A 14 -7.20 1.03 -5.87
C VAL A 14 -8.03 2.27 -5.56
N SER A 15 -9.00 2.57 -6.41
CA SER A 15 -9.88 3.73 -6.24
C SER A 15 -10.91 3.48 -5.14
N ASP A 16 -11.49 4.55 -4.61
CA ASP A 16 -12.56 4.45 -3.62
C ASP A 16 -13.81 3.76 -4.19
N GLU A 17 -14.13 4.02 -5.45
CA GLU A 17 -15.25 3.35 -6.13
C GLU A 17 -15.03 1.84 -6.24
N GLU A 18 -13.81 1.43 -6.57
CA GLU A 18 -13.43 0.02 -6.59
C GLU A 18 -13.51 -0.60 -5.19
N MET A 19 -13.01 0.10 -4.16
CA MET A 19 -13.10 -0.37 -2.78
C MET A 19 -14.55 -0.52 -2.32
N ASN A 20 -15.45 0.39 -2.68
CA ASN A 20 -16.87 0.27 -2.33
C ASN A 20 -17.47 -1.01 -2.91
N LYS A 21 -17.21 -1.31 -4.20
CA LYS A 21 -17.69 -2.53 -4.85
C LYS A 21 -17.13 -3.80 -4.19
N ILE A 22 -15.87 -3.76 -3.77
CA ILE A 22 -15.22 -4.89 -3.09
C ILE A 22 -15.78 -5.10 -1.69
N VAL A 23 -16.00 -4.02 -0.93
CA VAL A 23 -16.61 -4.08 0.40
C VAL A 23 -18.06 -4.60 0.32
N GLU A 24 -18.85 -4.09 -0.62
CA GLU A 24 -20.22 -4.57 -0.86
C GLU A 24 -20.23 -6.06 -1.21
N LYS A 25 -19.33 -6.48 -2.11
CA LYS A 25 -19.19 -7.90 -2.47
C LYS A 25 -18.76 -8.75 -1.28
N TYR A 26 -17.79 -8.29 -0.50
CA TYR A 26 -17.34 -8.98 0.71
C TYR A 26 -18.48 -9.18 1.70
N ILE A 27 -19.27 -8.13 1.98
CA ILE A 27 -20.43 -8.21 2.87
C ILE A 27 -21.44 -9.22 2.33
N SER A 28 -21.77 -9.16 1.03
CA SER A 28 -22.70 -10.10 0.40
C SER A 28 -22.21 -11.55 0.52
N ASP A 29 -20.98 -11.82 0.10
CA ASP A 29 -20.40 -13.16 0.07
C ASP A 29 -20.33 -13.75 1.48
N VAL A 30 -19.92 -12.95 2.47
CA VAL A 30 -19.83 -13.37 3.87
C VAL A 30 -21.22 -13.61 4.47
N SER A 31 -22.18 -12.72 4.22
CA SER A 31 -23.55 -12.88 4.75
C SER A 31 -24.26 -14.14 4.24
N GLN A 32 -23.87 -14.65 3.07
CA GLN A 32 -24.42 -15.85 2.45
C GLN A 32 -23.64 -17.13 2.77
N ALA A 33 -22.48 -17.01 3.42
CA ALA A 33 -21.69 -18.18 3.78
C ALA A 33 -22.31 -18.92 4.96
N ASP A 34 -22.60 -20.22 4.80
CA ASP A 34 -23.20 -21.07 5.83
C ASP A 34 -22.43 -21.00 7.17
N TYR A 35 -21.11 -20.96 7.09
CA TYR A 35 -20.23 -20.84 8.25
C TYR A 35 -20.37 -19.49 8.99
N PHE A 36 -20.64 -18.41 8.26
CA PHE A 36 -20.85 -17.10 8.86
C PHE A 36 -22.14 -17.06 9.68
N MET A 37 -23.23 -17.58 9.09
CA MET A 37 -24.53 -17.67 9.73
C MET A 37 -24.50 -18.54 10.99
N GLN A 38 -23.68 -19.59 11.01
CA GLN A 38 -23.57 -20.50 12.14
C GLN A 38 -22.65 -20.01 13.26
N ASN A 39 -21.53 -19.33 12.93
CA ASN A 39 -20.47 -19.06 13.91
C ASN A 39 -20.10 -17.58 14.07
N TYR A 40 -20.06 -16.81 12.98
CA TYR A 40 -19.53 -15.43 13.04
C TYR A 40 -20.59 -14.40 13.39
N ASN A 41 -21.87 -14.62 13.03
CA ASN A 41 -22.94 -13.69 13.40
C ASN A 41 -23.00 -13.49 14.93
N LYS A 42 -22.78 -14.56 15.71
CA LYS A 42 -22.69 -14.48 17.17
C LYS A 42 -21.52 -13.62 17.66
N ILE A 43 -20.36 -13.69 17.02
CA ILE A 43 -19.18 -12.87 17.36
C ILE A 43 -19.49 -11.38 17.18
N TYR A 44 -20.13 -11.03 16.05
CA TYR A 44 -20.54 -9.64 15.77
C TYR A 44 -21.58 -9.15 16.79
N MET A 45 -22.59 -9.96 17.09
CA MET A 45 -23.60 -9.65 18.11
C MET A 45 -22.99 -9.48 19.51
N ASP A 46 -22.12 -10.41 19.94
CA ASP A 46 -21.47 -10.38 21.25
C ASP A 46 -20.52 -9.15 21.37
N ALA A 47 -19.94 -8.70 20.25
CA ALA A 47 -19.11 -7.49 20.18
C ALA A 47 -19.92 -6.18 20.00
N GLY A 48 -21.25 -6.26 19.84
CA GLY A 48 -22.11 -5.09 19.65
C GLY A 48 -21.88 -4.32 18.36
N ILE A 49 -21.39 -4.99 17.30
CA ILE A 49 -21.11 -4.37 15.99
C ILE A 49 -21.72 -5.20 14.86
N SER A 50 -22.05 -4.58 13.75
CA SER A 50 -22.49 -5.26 12.52
C SER A 50 -21.33 -5.65 11.60
N LEU A 51 -21.58 -6.60 10.70
CA LEU A 51 -20.64 -6.95 9.62
C LEU A 51 -20.30 -5.72 8.75
N GLN A 52 -21.29 -4.87 8.47
CA GLN A 52 -21.09 -3.67 7.68
C GLN A 52 -20.17 -2.67 8.37
N GLU A 53 -20.39 -2.38 9.66
CA GLU A 53 -19.50 -1.50 10.44
C GLU A 53 -18.09 -2.08 10.54
N SER A 54 -17.96 -3.40 10.67
CA SER A 54 -16.67 -4.07 10.64
C SER A 54 -15.97 -3.92 9.29
N ALA A 55 -16.69 -4.12 8.18
CA ALA A 55 -16.11 -4.01 6.85
C ALA A 55 -15.65 -2.57 6.55
N GLU A 56 -16.46 -1.57 6.91
CA GLU A 56 -16.09 -0.16 6.71
C GLU A 56 -14.88 0.23 7.57
N LYS A 57 -14.83 -0.20 8.84
CA LYS A 57 -13.66 0.03 9.72
C LYS A 57 -12.37 -0.61 9.18
N ASN A 58 -12.49 -1.72 8.44
CA ASN A 58 -11.34 -2.44 7.88
C ASN A 58 -11.06 -2.11 6.41
N LYS A 59 -11.80 -1.18 5.80
CA LYS A 59 -11.71 -0.85 4.38
C LYS A 59 -10.29 -0.51 3.93
N GLU A 60 -9.56 0.29 4.70
CA GLU A 60 -8.18 0.65 4.35
C GLU A 60 -7.19 -0.51 4.50
N ILE A 61 -7.45 -1.45 5.41
CA ILE A 61 -6.68 -2.69 5.52
C ILE A 61 -6.94 -3.56 4.29
N MET A 62 -8.21 -3.73 3.90
CA MET A 62 -8.60 -4.46 2.69
C MET A 62 -7.97 -3.84 1.44
N ARG A 63 -7.91 -2.50 1.36
CA ARG A 63 -7.24 -1.77 0.28
C ARG A 63 -5.75 -2.10 0.24
N ALA A 64 -5.07 -2.06 1.38
CA ALA A 64 -3.65 -2.39 1.47
C ALA A 64 -3.36 -3.86 1.09
N ASP A 65 -4.22 -4.79 1.50
CA ASP A 65 -4.13 -6.21 1.11
C ASP A 65 -4.28 -6.39 -0.40
N LEU A 66 -5.26 -5.72 -1.01
CA LEU A 66 -5.49 -5.78 -2.45
C LEU A 66 -4.31 -5.22 -3.25
N VAL A 67 -3.77 -4.08 -2.82
CA VAL A 67 -2.58 -3.46 -3.43
C VAL A 67 -1.39 -4.43 -3.38
N ARG A 68 -1.13 -5.05 -2.21
CA ARG A 68 -0.06 -6.06 -2.08
C ARG A 68 -0.28 -7.27 -2.97
N SER A 69 -1.52 -7.76 -3.06
CA SER A 69 -1.87 -8.88 -3.93
C SER A 69 -1.61 -8.55 -5.41
N ARG A 70 -2.02 -7.36 -5.86
CA ARG A 70 -1.75 -6.86 -7.22
C ARG A 70 -0.27 -6.71 -7.51
N LEU A 71 0.50 -6.18 -6.56
CA LEU A 71 1.96 -6.10 -6.67
C LEU A 71 2.58 -7.49 -6.87
N GLN A 72 2.19 -8.47 -6.05
CA GLN A 72 2.69 -9.84 -6.20
C GLN A 72 2.31 -10.46 -7.54
N GLN A 73 1.10 -10.20 -8.05
CA GLN A 73 0.67 -10.67 -9.36
C GLN A 73 1.47 -10.02 -10.50
N TYR A 74 1.72 -8.71 -10.40
CA TYR A 74 2.57 -7.98 -11.34
C TYR A 74 3.96 -8.61 -11.42
N ILE A 75 4.61 -8.80 -10.27
CA ILE A 75 5.95 -9.41 -10.20
C ILE A 75 5.97 -10.86 -10.70
N ARG A 76 4.92 -11.64 -10.40
CA ARG A 76 4.79 -13.00 -10.96
C ARG A 76 4.70 -13.00 -12.47
N LYS A 77 4.04 -12.00 -13.05
CA LYS A 77 3.94 -11.85 -14.49
C LYS A 77 5.29 -11.46 -15.10
N GLU A 78 5.97 -10.46 -14.55
CA GLU A 78 7.32 -10.07 -14.98
C GLU A 78 8.28 -11.27 -14.99
N PHE A 79 8.26 -12.06 -13.91
CA PHE A 79 9.06 -13.29 -13.84
C PHE A 79 8.68 -14.31 -14.93
N ALA A 80 7.38 -14.53 -15.16
CA ALA A 80 6.90 -15.46 -16.18
C ALA A 80 7.21 -15.01 -17.61
N ASP A 81 7.30 -13.70 -17.83
CA ASP A 81 7.66 -13.08 -19.11
C ASP A 81 9.19 -13.10 -19.36
N GLY A 82 9.98 -13.63 -18.42
CA GLY A 82 11.43 -13.81 -18.55
C GLY A 82 12.27 -12.67 -17.97
N ASN A 83 11.66 -11.74 -17.22
CA ASN A 83 12.37 -10.70 -16.50
C ASN A 83 12.86 -11.22 -15.13
N ASP A 84 13.51 -12.37 -15.09
CA ASP A 84 13.91 -13.11 -13.88
C ASP A 84 15.27 -12.68 -13.30
N ARG A 85 15.80 -11.54 -13.73
CA ARG A 85 17.13 -11.03 -13.35
C ARG A 85 17.05 -9.77 -12.50
N VAL A 86 17.89 -9.68 -11.46
CA VAL A 86 18.21 -8.44 -10.75
C VAL A 86 19.74 -8.30 -10.72
N GLY A 87 20.25 -7.16 -11.20
CA GLY A 87 21.69 -6.98 -11.42
C GLY A 87 22.24 -8.07 -12.36
N ASP A 88 23.27 -8.78 -11.89
CA ASP A 88 23.88 -9.90 -12.63
C ASP A 88 23.31 -11.28 -12.24
N HIS A 89 22.38 -11.35 -11.29
CA HIS A 89 21.83 -12.61 -10.79
C HIS A 89 20.51 -12.97 -11.48
N VAL A 90 20.43 -14.20 -11.98
CA VAL A 90 19.20 -14.79 -12.55
C VAL A 90 18.57 -15.70 -11.50
N TYR A 91 17.30 -15.46 -11.18
CA TYR A 91 16.58 -16.14 -10.11
C TYR A 91 15.76 -17.32 -10.66
N GLU A 92 15.86 -18.47 -10.00
CA GLU A 92 15.14 -19.70 -10.43
C GLU A 92 13.67 -19.72 -9.99
N ASN A 93 13.27 -18.86 -9.06
CA ASN A 93 11.91 -18.83 -8.55
C ASN A 93 11.42 -17.41 -8.24
N THR A 94 10.12 -17.22 -8.38
CA THR A 94 9.48 -15.91 -8.22
C THR A 94 9.57 -15.35 -6.81
N LYS A 95 9.69 -16.20 -5.78
CA LYS A 95 9.74 -15.73 -4.39
C LYS A 95 11.05 -15.01 -4.11
N ASP A 96 12.16 -15.59 -4.52
CA ASP A 96 13.48 -14.98 -4.34
C ASP A 96 13.69 -13.80 -5.29
N TYR A 97 13.20 -13.91 -6.53
CA TYR A 97 13.13 -12.77 -7.45
C TYR A 97 12.36 -11.58 -6.85
N PHE A 98 11.18 -11.83 -6.27
CA PHE A 98 10.38 -10.78 -5.66
C PHE A 98 11.10 -10.12 -4.48
N ARG A 99 11.78 -10.91 -3.64
CA ARG A 99 12.58 -10.37 -2.53
C ARG A 99 13.68 -9.46 -3.06
N ALA A 100 14.46 -9.94 -4.03
CA ALA A 100 15.56 -9.17 -4.62
C ALA A 100 15.08 -7.90 -5.31
N TYR A 101 13.99 -7.96 -6.08
CA TYR A 101 13.37 -6.79 -6.69
C TYR A 101 13.01 -5.73 -5.64
N LEU A 102 12.42 -6.13 -4.52
CA LEU A 102 12.07 -5.20 -3.45
C LEU A 102 13.32 -4.60 -2.80
N GLU A 103 14.28 -5.43 -2.42
CA GLU A 103 15.44 -5.01 -1.62
C GLU A 103 16.48 -4.22 -2.44
N GLU A 104 16.69 -4.59 -3.71
CA GLU A 104 17.78 -4.04 -4.52
C GLU A 104 17.32 -2.98 -5.53
N ILE A 105 16.04 -2.95 -5.88
CA ILE A 105 15.49 -1.99 -6.85
C ILE A 105 14.50 -1.05 -6.18
N ALA A 106 13.42 -1.58 -5.63
CA ALA A 106 12.30 -0.74 -5.21
C ALA A 106 12.61 0.08 -3.95
N TYR A 107 13.12 -0.55 -2.88
CA TYR A 107 13.34 0.13 -1.61
C TYR A 107 14.38 1.26 -1.69
N PRO A 108 15.53 1.10 -2.38
CA PRO A 108 16.47 2.19 -2.58
C PRO A 108 15.84 3.39 -3.29
N GLN A 109 15.02 3.16 -4.32
CA GLN A 109 14.33 4.23 -5.05
C GLN A 109 13.28 4.94 -4.17
N ILE A 110 12.59 4.20 -3.30
CA ILE A 110 11.66 4.78 -2.33
C ILE A 110 12.42 5.65 -1.33
N GLU A 111 13.51 5.15 -0.76
CA GLU A 111 14.32 5.90 0.21
C GLU A 111 14.87 7.20 -0.39
N GLU A 112 15.41 7.12 -1.62
CA GLU A 112 15.87 8.31 -2.36
C GLU A 112 14.73 9.31 -2.59
N SER A 113 13.54 8.84 -2.97
CA SER A 113 12.38 9.72 -3.18
C SER A 113 11.90 10.40 -1.89
N VAL A 114 11.92 9.68 -0.77
CA VAL A 114 11.52 10.21 0.55
C VAL A 114 12.54 11.21 1.06
N LEU A 115 13.84 10.93 0.90
CA LEU A 115 14.92 11.85 1.26
C LEU A 115 14.79 13.16 0.48
N LYS A 116 14.55 13.07 -0.83
CA LYS A 116 14.37 14.25 -1.67
C LYS A 116 13.16 15.09 -1.26
N GLU A 117 12.03 14.46 -0.97
CA GLU A 117 10.84 15.18 -0.49
C GLU A 117 11.11 15.89 0.84
N PHE A 118 11.86 15.26 1.74
CA PHE A 118 12.26 15.86 3.00
C PHE A 118 13.20 17.06 2.81
N GLU A 119 14.17 16.97 1.91
CA GLU A 119 15.06 18.08 1.54
C GLU A 119 14.26 19.27 0.97
N ASP A 120 13.33 19.02 0.04
CA ASP A 120 12.47 20.07 -0.54
C ASP A 120 11.62 20.77 0.54
N GLN A 121 11.16 20.02 1.55
CA GLN A 121 10.41 20.57 2.69
C GLN A 121 11.30 21.42 3.60
N LEU A 122 12.56 21.02 3.83
CA LEU A 122 13.52 21.80 4.60
C LEU A 122 13.85 23.12 3.89
N ASP A 123 14.14 23.09 2.59
CA ASP A 123 14.41 24.28 1.78
C ASP A 123 13.23 25.26 1.81
N SER A 124 12.01 24.72 1.70
CA SER A 124 10.78 25.51 1.78
C SER A 124 10.60 26.16 3.15
N ALA A 125 10.91 25.43 4.24
CA ALA A 125 10.82 25.94 5.60
C ALA A 125 11.89 27.00 5.88
N GLU A 126 13.12 26.80 5.40
CA GLU A 126 14.22 27.76 5.51
C GLU A 126 13.88 29.05 4.78
N LYS A 127 13.36 28.96 3.56
CA LYS A 127 12.90 30.13 2.80
C LYS A 127 11.82 30.91 3.54
N LEU A 128 10.81 30.23 4.10
CA LEU A 128 9.75 30.86 4.89
C LEU A 128 10.31 31.54 6.15
N TYR A 129 11.32 30.94 6.80
CA TYR A 129 11.98 31.54 7.95
C TYR A 129 12.70 32.84 7.57
N TYR A 130 13.51 32.82 6.51
CA TYR A 130 14.21 34.02 6.06
C TYR A 130 13.26 35.10 5.54
N GLU A 131 12.21 34.75 4.80
CA GLU A 131 11.19 35.72 4.36
C GLU A 131 10.46 36.39 5.54
N LYS A 132 10.29 35.67 6.66
CA LYS A 132 9.54 36.16 7.81
C LYS A 132 10.39 36.86 8.87
N TYR A 133 11.68 36.53 8.97
CA TYR A 133 12.55 36.97 10.06
C TYR A 133 13.87 37.61 9.62
N ALA A 134 14.24 37.58 8.32
CA ALA A 134 15.45 38.24 7.83
C ALA A 134 15.28 39.75 7.54
N GLU A 135 14.04 40.25 7.43
CA GLU A 135 13.74 41.69 7.29
C GLU A 135 13.48 42.41 8.64
N SER A 136 14.14 41.99 9.71
CA SER A 136 14.30 42.86 10.88
C SER A 136 15.78 43.13 11.13
N PRO A 137 16.46 43.92 10.27
CA PRO A 137 17.65 44.60 10.71
C PRO A 137 17.22 45.56 11.83
N GLU A 138 17.82 45.36 12.99
CA GLU A 138 17.71 46.17 14.20
C GLU A 138 17.55 47.68 13.86
N SER A 139 16.47 48.28 14.34
CA SER A 139 16.24 49.73 14.35
C SER A 139 16.59 50.33 15.71
#